data_AF-A0A6A5AVZ9-F1
#
_entry.id   AF-A0A6A5AVZ9-F1
#
_cell.length_a   1.000
_cell.length_b   1.000
_cell.length_c   1.000
_cell.angle_alpha   90.00
_cell.angle_beta   90.00
_cell.angle_gamma   90.00
#
_symmetry.space_group_name_H-M   'P 1'
#
loop_
_entity.id
_entity.type
_entity.pdbx_description
1 polymer ?
#
loop_
_entity_poly.entity_id
_entity_poly.type
_entity_poly.pdbx_seq_one_letter_code
_entity_poly.pdbx_strand_id
1 'polypeptide(L)'
;MVKVLFSLSALAAAVMAGSTTGLPESVTKLIDYSANPCDDFYQYACGAWYKDAVIPPDEPYINVFSEIYIQNQALLTRILSDNKPKLGEFYNSCLDTDTLSVLGVAPLADSFEAIRSANTTLDLLVVAGELAKNGIPAFVNIKASADDANAAKNALFGFQPALSLPHLFYIFPPLWLAVEAKYKVYIATVLQLAGYTTEEAAAAVPVIISFEKSLAGVSLSKLEEMEAIATPYTALTFHQLDQKYPLVIGSWLKANGFNVRDECGGSNDWVGFTDLTYFEKAEALLTNTTLDDLRTIVEYKLIHASSTHLTPEFRTANWNFIGRLAGQQVEPTREKFCVAQVDKTVGELLSQYFLEEVWSADTAKTADELVKALESSFSTGIT
;
A
#
# COMPACT_ATOMS: atom_id res chain seq x y z
N MET A 1 26.49 67.89 -14.90
CA MET A 1 26.63 66.76 -13.95
C MET A 1 25.22 66.45 -13.47
N VAL A 2 24.60 65.28 -13.64
CA VAL A 2 25.06 63.90 -13.86
C VAL A 2 24.11 63.25 -14.87
N LYS A 3 24.64 62.58 -15.90
CA LYS A 3 23.87 61.70 -16.80
C LYS A 3 23.65 60.38 -16.07
N VAL A 4 22.40 59.99 -15.83
CA VAL A 4 22.04 58.66 -15.34
C VAL A 4 21.80 57.77 -16.55
N LEU A 5 22.72 56.84 -16.79
CA LEU A 5 22.61 55.78 -17.79
C LEU A 5 21.71 54.68 -17.22
N PHE A 6 20.56 54.43 -17.85
CA PHE A 6 19.82 53.19 -17.66
C PHE A 6 20.55 52.08 -18.44
N SER A 7 21.17 51.15 -17.72
CA SER A 7 21.67 49.91 -18.28
C SER A 7 20.50 49.00 -18.62
N LEU A 8 20.10 48.97 -19.90
CA LEU A 8 19.41 47.82 -20.48
C LEU A 8 20.41 46.67 -20.56
N SER A 9 20.45 45.81 -19.55
CA SER A 9 21.21 44.56 -19.61
C SER A 9 20.61 43.50 -18.69
N ALA A 10 19.42 43.02 -19.06
CA ALA A 10 18.87 41.75 -18.57
C ALA A 10 17.72 41.31 -19.49
N LEU A 11 18.02 40.98 -20.75
CA LEU A 11 17.08 40.23 -21.60
C LEU A 11 17.85 39.51 -22.72
N ALA A 12 18.78 38.64 -22.34
CA ALA A 12 19.51 37.82 -23.32
C ALA A 12 19.99 36.51 -22.67
N ALA A 13 19.04 35.62 -22.35
CA ALA A 13 19.27 34.18 -22.23
C ALA A 13 17.92 33.44 -22.09
N ALA A 14 17.06 33.55 -23.10
CA ALA A 14 15.89 32.68 -23.22
C ALA A 14 15.65 32.34 -24.70
N VAL A 15 16.68 31.83 -25.38
CA VAL A 15 16.53 31.24 -26.71
C VAL A 15 17.52 30.09 -26.82
N MET A 16 17.05 28.89 -26.49
CA MET A 16 17.25 27.63 -27.23
C MET A 16 16.30 26.56 -26.64
N ALA A 17 15.06 26.92 -26.36
CA ALA A 17 13.98 25.92 -26.40
C ALA A 17 13.48 25.96 -27.84
N GLY A 18 13.61 24.85 -28.57
CA GLY A 18 13.24 24.77 -29.98
C GLY A 18 11.87 25.38 -30.23
N SER A 19 11.83 26.38 -31.10
CA SER A 19 10.59 26.98 -31.58
C SER A 19 9.82 25.93 -32.39
N THR A 20 8.99 25.14 -31.71
CA THR A 20 7.86 24.49 -32.36
C THR A 20 6.86 25.60 -32.65
N THR A 21 6.52 25.80 -33.92
CA THR A 21 5.62 26.86 -34.38
C THR A 21 4.15 26.62 -34.00
N GLY A 22 3.89 25.63 -33.14
CA GLY A 22 2.59 25.25 -32.60
C GLY A 22 2.73 24.07 -31.64
N LEU A 23 1.71 23.85 -30.81
CA LEU A 23 1.62 22.64 -29.99
C LEU A 23 1.48 21.41 -30.89
N PRO A 24 2.04 20.24 -30.50
CA PRO A 24 1.90 19.02 -31.27
C PRO A 24 0.42 18.62 -31.38
N GLU A 25 0.06 17.92 -32.46
CA GLU A 25 -1.32 17.53 -32.74
C GLU A 25 -1.97 16.78 -31.56
N SER A 26 -1.19 15.91 -30.91
CA SER A 26 -1.59 15.15 -29.71
C SER A 26 -2.02 16.03 -28.55
N VAL A 27 -1.51 17.26 -28.44
CA VAL A 27 -1.90 18.24 -27.42
C VAL A 27 -3.06 19.09 -27.92
N THR A 28 -3.02 19.55 -29.18
CA THR A 28 -4.09 20.42 -29.72
C THR A 28 -5.47 19.75 -29.73
N LYS A 29 -5.52 18.41 -29.85
CA LYS A 29 -6.77 17.64 -29.80
C LYS A 29 -7.43 17.60 -28.42
N LEU A 30 -6.68 17.91 -27.35
CA LEU A 30 -7.19 17.88 -25.96
C LEU A 30 -7.82 19.22 -25.54
N ILE A 31 -7.53 20.29 -26.29
CA ILE A 31 -7.89 21.66 -25.95
C ILE A 31 -9.35 21.97 -26.35
N ASP A 32 -10.12 22.52 -25.41
CA ASP A 32 -11.41 23.14 -25.68
C ASP A 32 -11.24 24.64 -25.96
N TYR A 33 -11.06 24.99 -27.22
CA TYR A 33 -10.91 26.38 -27.67
C TYR A 33 -12.13 27.27 -27.43
N SER A 34 -13.27 26.72 -26.98
CA SER A 34 -14.45 27.51 -26.60
C SER A 34 -14.37 28.08 -25.18
N ALA A 35 -13.49 27.54 -24.33
CA ALA A 35 -13.26 28.02 -22.98
C ALA A 35 -12.22 29.14 -22.95
N ASN A 36 -12.42 30.14 -22.10
CA ASN A 36 -11.44 31.21 -21.90
C ASN A 36 -10.32 30.69 -20.95
N PRO A 37 -9.06 30.59 -21.40
CA PRO A 37 -7.96 30.11 -20.57
C PRO A 37 -7.68 30.98 -19.34
N CYS A 38 -8.09 32.26 -19.36
CA CYS A 38 -7.94 33.15 -18.22
C CYS A 38 -8.99 32.94 -17.13
N ASP A 39 -10.13 32.31 -17.46
CA ASP A 39 -11.23 32.06 -16.53
C ASP A 39 -11.17 30.63 -15.98
N ASP A 40 -10.96 29.64 -16.86
CA ASP A 40 -10.81 28.23 -16.49
C ASP A 40 -9.79 27.55 -17.42
N PHE A 41 -8.53 27.54 -16.98
CA PHE A 41 -7.44 26.93 -17.74
C PHE A 41 -7.57 25.40 -17.84
N TYR A 42 -8.22 24.74 -16.87
CA TYR A 42 -8.44 23.29 -16.92
C TYR A 42 -9.44 22.93 -18.01
N GLN A 43 -10.58 23.62 -18.06
CA GLN A 43 -11.55 23.42 -19.13
C GLN A 43 -10.93 23.75 -20.50
N TYR A 44 -10.17 24.84 -20.61
CA TYR A 44 -9.46 25.15 -21.86
C TYR A 44 -8.47 24.04 -22.26
N ALA A 45 -7.60 23.59 -21.35
CA ALA A 45 -6.54 22.65 -21.69
C ALA A 45 -7.02 21.21 -21.89
N CYS A 46 -8.05 20.78 -21.14
CA CYS A 46 -8.48 19.39 -21.03
C CYS A 46 -9.91 19.15 -21.50
N GLY A 47 -10.69 20.20 -21.79
CA GLY A 47 -12.13 20.10 -21.96
C GLY A 47 -12.59 19.28 -23.17
N ALA A 48 -11.76 19.15 -24.22
CA ALA A 48 -12.06 18.25 -25.33
C ALA A 48 -11.83 16.79 -24.91
N TRP A 49 -10.70 16.50 -24.26
CA TRP A 49 -10.42 15.17 -23.71
C TRP A 49 -11.50 14.72 -22.71
N TYR A 50 -11.92 15.61 -21.81
CA TYR A 50 -12.92 15.31 -20.78
C TYR A 50 -14.27 14.88 -21.38
N LYS A 51 -14.65 15.39 -22.56
CA LYS A 51 -15.89 15.01 -23.26
C LYS A 51 -15.85 13.60 -23.82
N ASP A 52 -14.67 13.15 -24.23
CA ASP A 52 -14.46 11.86 -24.91
C ASP A 52 -13.98 10.75 -23.96
N ALA A 53 -13.46 11.11 -22.79
CA ALA A 53 -12.93 10.18 -21.81
C ALA A 53 -14.01 9.21 -21.28
N VAL A 54 -13.75 7.91 -21.42
CA VAL A 54 -14.61 6.84 -20.90
C VAL A 54 -13.90 6.16 -19.73
N ILE A 55 -14.53 6.17 -18.56
CA ILE A 55 -14.02 5.45 -17.38
C ILE A 55 -14.25 3.95 -17.61
N PRO A 56 -13.19 3.11 -17.65
CA PRO A 56 -13.36 1.65 -17.70
C PRO A 56 -14.19 1.16 -16.52
N PRO A 57 -15.09 0.18 -16.69
CA PRO A 57 -15.99 -0.24 -15.62
C PRO A 57 -15.28 -0.86 -14.40
N ASP A 58 -14.05 -1.35 -14.57
CA ASP A 58 -13.20 -1.91 -13.52
C ASP A 58 -12.27 -0.87 -12.88
N GLU A 59 -12.39 0.40 -13.28
CA GLU A 59 -11.62 1.53 -12.74
C GLU A 59 -12.55 2.60 -12.13
N PRO A 60 -12.15 3.26 -11.04
CA PRO A 60 -12.95 4.30 -10.43
C PRO A 60 -12.87 5.66 -11.15
N TYR A 61 -11.81 5.88 -11.93
CA TYR A 61 -11.58 7.11 -12.68
C TYR A 61 -10.67 6.83 -13.89
N ILE A 62 -10.63 7.80 -14.80
CA ILE A 62 -9.64 7.83 -15.89
C ILE A 62 -8.99 9.22 -15.93
N ASN A 63 -7.70 9.26 -16.20
CA ASN A 63 -6.94 10.46 -16.54
C ASN A 63 -5.80 10.07 -17.49
N VAL A 64 -5.00 11.05 -17.93
CA VAL A 64 -3.86 10.81 -18.83
C VAL A 64 -2.84 9.81 -18.28
N PHE A 65 -2.66 9.74 -16.95
CA PHE A 65 -1.78 8.74 -16.33
C PHE A 65 -2.43 7.36 -16.30
N SER A 66 -3.74 7.26 -16.13
CA SER A 66 -4.49 6.00 -16.28
C SER A 66 -4.33 5.44 -17.69
N GLU A 67 -4.37 6.28 -18.73
CA GLU A 67 -4.15 5.84 -20.11
C GLU A 67 -2.73 5.27 -20.31
N ILE A 68 -1.71 5.96 -19.79
CA ILE A 68 -0.32 5.46 -19.80
C ILE A 68 -0.21 4.15 -19.03
N TYR A 69 -0.87 4.04 -17.86
CA TYR A 69 -0.91 2.81 -17.09
C TYR A 69 -1.54 1.66 -17.89
N ILE A 70 -2.67 1.88 -18.57
CA ILE A 70 -3.33 0.88 -19.41
C ILE A 70 -2.41 0.43 -20.55
N GLN A 71 -1.72 1.37 -21.22
CA GLN A 71 -0.75 1.05 -22.27
C GLN A 71 0.41 0.22 -21.71
N ASN A 72 0.93 0.59 -20.54
CA ASN A 72 1.98 -0.17 -19.86
C ASN A 72 1.48 -1.56 -19.48
N GLN A 73 0.26 -1.71 -18.95
CA GLN A 73 -0.31 -3.02 -18.61
C GLN A 73 -0.43 -3.94 -19.85
N ALA A 74 -0.81 -3.40 -21.01
CA ALA A 74 -0.83 -4.16 -22.25
C ALA A 74 0.59 -4.64 -22.66
N LEU A 75 1.59 -3.77 -22.50
CA LEU A 75 2.99 -4.12 -22.73
C LEU A 75 3.48 -5.20 -21.75
N LEU A 76 3.21 -5.05 -20.45
CA LEU A 76 3.58 -6.03 -19.43
C LEU A 76 2.91 -7.38 -19.70
N THR A 77 1.64 -7.39 -20.12
CA THR A 77 0.92 -8.61 -20.51
C THR A 77 1.63 -9.31 -21.69
N ARG A 78 2.07 -8.54 -22.70
CA ARG A 78 2.86 -9.08 -23.83
C ARG A 78 4.17 -9.69 -23.34
N ILE A 79 4.93 -8.98 -22.50
CA ILE A 79 6.20 -9.47 -21.94
C ILE A 79 5.99 -10.77 -21.16
N LEU A 80 4.92 -10.86 -20.35
CA LEU A 80 4.62 -12.05 -19.56
C LEU A 80 4.17 -13.24 -20.43
N SER A 81 3.58 -12.96 -21.60
CA SER A 81 3.19 -14.00 -22.56
C SER A 81 4.40 -14.74 -23.17
N ASP A 82 5.59 -14.14 -23.14
CA ASP A 82 6.83 -14.81 -23.54
C ASP A 82 7.30 -15.90 -22.55
N ASN A 83 6.61 -16.04 -21.42
CA ASN A 83 6.84 -17.09 -20.42
C ASN A 83 8.30 -17.20 -19.96
N LYS A 84 8.94 -16.05 -19.70
CA LYS A 84 10.32 -15.99 -19.17
C LYS A 84 10.41 -16.75 -17.85
N PRO A 85 11.52 -17.47 -17.54
CA PRO A 85 11.68 -18.19 -16.28
C PRO A 85 11.39 -17.32 -15.06
N LYS A 86 10.77 -17.90 -14.02
CA LYS A 86 10.27 -17.23 -12.80
C LYS A 86 9.13 -16.23 -13.02
N LEU A 87 9.19 -15.34 -14.02
CA LEU A 87 8.10 -14.40 -14.31
C LEU A 87 6.86 -15.11 -14.84
N GLY A 88 7.06 -15.96 -15.85
CA GLY A 88 6.01 -16.80 -16.42
C GLY A 88 5.48 -17.82 -15.40
N GLU A 89 6.36 -18.43 -14.61
CA GLU A 89 5.96 -19.34 -13.52
C GLU A 89 5.06 -18.65 -12.49
N PHE A 90 5.44 -17.46 -12.02
CA PHE A 90 4.64 -16.67 -11.08
C PHE A 90 3.33 -16.19 -11.71
N TYR A 91 3.37 -15.71 -12.95
CA TYR A 91 2.18 -15.23 -13.65
C TYR A 91 1.18 -16.37 -13.89
N ASN A 92 1.65 -17.51 -14.38
CA ASN A 92 0.82 -18.68 -14.65
C ASN A 92 0.26 -19.32 -13.38
N SER A 93 1.02 -19.33 -12.27
CA SER A 93 0.49 -19.81 -10.99
C SER A 93 -0.65 -18.94 -10.47
N CYS A 94 -0.60 -17.63 -10.74
CA CYS A 94 -1.72 -16.74 -10.44
C CYS A 94 -2.92 -16.98 -11.36
N LEU A 95 -2.71 -17.29 -12.65
CA LEU A 95 -3.79 -17.54 -13.60
C LEU A 95 -4.55 -18.84 -13.34
N ASP A 96 -3.90 -19.85 -12.75
CA ASP A 96 -4.45 -21.19 -12.55
C ASP A 96 -5.52 -21.24 -11.44
N THR A 97 -6.74 -20.83 -11.79
CA THR A 97 -7.89 -20.87 -10.89
C THR A 97 -8.37 -22.28 -10.59
N ASP A 98 -8.11 -23.25 -11.47
CA ASP A 98 -8.51 -24.64 -11.27
C ASP A 98 -7.75 -25.24 -10.07
N THR A 99 -6.43 -25.03 -10.02
CA THR A 99 -5.62 -25.42 -8.86
C THR A 99 -6.06 -24.70 -7.60
N LEU A 100 -6.38 -23.41 -7.66
CA LEU A 100 -6.88 -22.66 -6.50
C LEU A 100 -8.22 -23.22 -5.98
N SER A 101 -9.16 -23.52 -6.88
CA SER A 101 -10.45 -24.11 -6.52
C SER A 101 -10.30 -25.51 -5.90
N VAL A 102 -9.32 -26.30 -6.34
CA VAL A 102 -9.00 -27.60 -5.73
C VAL A 102 -8.38 -27.42 -4.34
N LEU A 103 -7.46 -26.48 -4.18
CA LEU A 103 -6.75 -26.25 -2.92
C LEU A 103 -7.64 -25.60 -1.84
N GLY A 104 -8.62 -24.78 -2.23
CA GLY A 104 -9.50 -24.09 -1.29
C GLY A 104 -8.69 -23.23 -0.30
N VAL A 105 -8.82 -23.55 0.99
CA VAL A 105 -8.05 -22.92 2.08
C VAL A 105 -6.90 -23.76 2.61
N ALA A 106 -6.59 -24.90 1.99
CA ALA A 106 -5.51 -25.79 2.41
C ALA A 106 -4.14 -25.09 2.55
N PRO A 107 -3.76 -24.10 1.70
CA PRO A 107 -2.50 -23.37 1.87
C PRO A 107 -2.38 -22.59 3.20
N LEU A 108 -3.49 -22.37 3.91
CA LEU A 108 -3.52 -21.68 5.20
C LEU A 108 -3.57 -22.65 6.41
N ALA A 109 -3.59 -23.97 6.17
CA ALA A 109 -3.82 -24.98 7.21
C ALA A 109 -2.84 -24.85 8.39
N ASP A 110 -1.53 -24.76 8.12
CA ASP A 110 -0.50 -24.64 9.16
C ASP A 110 -0.68 -23.36 9.99
N SER A 111 -1.11 -22.27 9.35
CA SER A 111 -1.37 -21.00 10.06
C SER A 111 -2.62 -21.11 10.94
N PHE A 112 -3.70 -21.75 10.45
CA PHE A 112 -4.87 -22.03 11.29
C PHE A 112 -4.53 -22.94 12.46
N GLU A 113 -3.75 -23.99 12.23
CA GLU A 113 -3.33 -24.91 13.30
C GLU A 113 -2.50 -24.18 14.37
N ALA A 114 -1.53 -23.35 13.96
CA ALA A 114 -0.73 -22.57 14.89
C ALA A 114 -1.58 -21.60 15.72
N ILE A 115 -2.53 -20.89 15.09
CA ILE A 115 -3.44 -19.97 15.77
C ILE A 115 -4.35 -20.71 16.77
N ARG A 116 -4.90 -21.86 16.37
CA ARG A 116 -5.83 -22.64 17.21
C ARG A 116 -5.13 -23.36 18.35
N SER A 117 -3.87 -23.75 18.17
CA SER A 117 -3.08 -24.48 19.17
C SER A 117 -2.41 -23.57 20.20
N ALA A 118 -2.46 -22.25 20.02
CA ALA A 118 -1.94 -21.29 20.98
C ALA A 118 -2.74 -21.32 22.30
N ASN A 119 -2.03 -21.63 23.40
CA ASN A 119 -2.64 -21.84 24.72
C ASN A 119 -2.73 -20.56 25.55
N THR A 120 -1.94 -19.55 25.23
CA THR A 120 -1.90 -18.26 25.93
C THR A 120 -1.97 -17.11 24.95
N THR A 121 -2.36 -15.92 25.44
CA THR A 121 -2.35 -14.69 24.64
C THR A 121 -0.97 -14.41 24.05
N LEU A 122 0.10 -14.63 24.83
CA LEU A 122 1.46 -14.42 24.32
C LEU A 122 1.80 -15.41 23.21
N ASP A 123 1.48 -16.70 23.35
CA ASP A 123 1.73 -17.70 22.31
C ASP A 123 0.99 -17.34 21.02
N LEU A 124 -0.27 -16.93 21.11
CA LEU A 124 -1.08 -16.51 19.97
C LEU A 124 -0.47 -15.28 19.27
N LEU A 125 0.01 -14.31 20.05
CA LEU A 125 0.61 -13.10 19.48
C LEU A 125 2.00 -13.34 18.91
N VAL A 126 2.74 -14.35 19.39
CA VAL A 126 3.95 -14.85 18.73
C VAL A 126 3.56 -15.43 17.37
N VAL A 127 2.53 -16.28 17.28
CA VAL A 127 2.02 -16.76 15.98
C VAL A 127 1.60 -15.61 15.07
N ALA A 128 0.90 -14.60 15.59
CA ALA A 128 0.54 -13.39 14.83
C ALA A 128 1.79 -12.61 14.35
N GLY A 129 2.87 -12.61 15.13
CA GLY A 129 4.17 -12.07 14.74
C GLY A 129 4.85 -12.86 13.62
N GLU A 130 4.63 -14.18 13.55
CA GLU A 130 5.15 -15.03 12.46
C GLU A 130 4.42 -14.77 11.15
N LEU A 131 3.11 -14.48 11.19
CA LEU A 131 2.34 -14.10 10.00
C LEU A 131 2.90 -12.86 9.29
N ALA A 132 3.61 -11.98 10.01
CA ALA A 132 4.28 -10.84 9.40
C ALA A 132 5.36 -11.24 8.37
N LYS A 133 5.98 -12.42 8.51
CA LYS A 133 6.93 -12.98 7.52
C LYS A 133 6.26 -13.25 6.18
N ASN A 134 4.93 -13.48 6.20
CA ASN A 134 4.09 -13.67 5.02
C ASN A 134 3.39 -12.37 4.58
N GLY A 135 3.82 -11.22 5.09
CA GLY A 135 3.27 -9.91 4.75
C GLY A 135 1.96 -9.56 5.47
N ILE A 136 1.63 -10.25 6.57
CA ILE A 136 0.38 -10.06 7.33
C ILE A 136 0.70 -9.54 8.75
N PRO A 137 1.03 -8.25 8.92
CA PRO A 137 1.24 -7.66 10.24
C PRO A 137 -0.10 -7.53 10.98
N ALA A 138 -0.22 -8.15 12.16
CA ALA A 138 -1.49 -8.16 12.89
C ALA A 138 -1.72 -6.88 13.74
N PHE A 139 -0.79 -6.57 14.65
CA PHE A 139 -0.92 -5.49 15.64
C PHE A 139 0.25 -4.50 15.64
N VAL A 140 1.34 -4.85 14.96
CA VAL A 140 2.53 -4.03 14.78
C VAL A 140 3.16 -4.37 13.42
N ASN A 141 3.77 -3.38 12.79
CA ASN A 141 4.48 -3.54 11.53
C ASN A 141 5.90 -3.02 11.70
N ILE A 142 6.86 -3.90 12.01
CA ILE A 142 8.28 -3.53 12.13
C ILE A 142 8.97 -3.82 10.81
N LYS A 143 9.70 -2.82 10.29
CA LYS A 143 10.41 -2.92 9.02
C LYS A 143 11.83 -2.40 9.16
N ALA A 144 12.72 -2.93 8.33
CA ALA A 144 14.03 -2.33 8.12
C ALA A 144 13.91 -1.15 7.15
N SER A 145 14.51 -0.02 7.51
CA SER A 145 14.71 1.14 6.62
C SER A 145 16.05 1.79 6.89
N ALA A 146 16.44 2.74 6.05
CA ALA A 146 17.56 3.63 6.36
C ALA A 146 17.29 4.33 7.70
N ASP A 147 18.34 4.53 8.50
CA ASP A 147 18.29 5.27 9.75
C ASP A 147 18.17 6.77 9.45
N ASP A 148 17.09 7.40 9.93
CA ASP A 148 16.80 8.82 9.72
C ASP A 148 17.91 9.74 10.27
N ALA A 149 18.66 9.31 11.29
CA ALA A 149 19.80 10.05 11.83
C ALA A 149 21.11 9.75 11.07
N ASN A 150 21.19 8.61 10.38
CA ASN A 150 22.35 8.19 9.59
C ASN A 150 21.96 7.26 8.44
N ALA A 151 21.66 7.85 7.27
CA ALA A 151 21.21 7.12 6.08
C ALA A 151 22.23 6.10 5.52
N ALA A 152 23.47 6.05 6.05
CA ALA A 152 24.44 5.01 5.70
C ALA A 152 24.23 3.69 6.48
N LYS A 153 23.27 3.65 7.41
CA LYS A 153 22.91 2.46 8.19
C LYS A 153 21.44 2.12 7.99
N ASN A 154 21.12 0.84 8.15
CA ASN A 154 19.74 0.39 8.31
C ASN A 154 19.43 0.21 9.80
N ALA A 155 18.19 0.46 10.16
CA ALA A 155 17.64 0.21 11.48
C ALA A 155 16.21 -0.34 11.37
N LEU A 156 15.68 -0.82 12.49
CA LEU A 156 14.28 -1.25 12.58
C LEU A 156 13.41 -0.08 13.03
N PHE A 157 12.27 0.10 12.36
CA PHE A 157 11.26 1.06 12.74
C PHE A 157 9.90 0.38 12.89
N GLY A 158 9.21 0.70 13.97
CA GLY A 158 7.89 0.15 14.29
C GLY A 158 6.77 1.11 13.89
N PHE A 159 5.82 0.59 13.13
CA PHE A 159 4.64 1.32 12.66
C PHE A 159 3.36 0.65 13.16
N GLN A 160 2.29 1.45 13.27
CA GLN A 160 0.96 0.87 13.40
C GLN A 160 0.62 0.03 12.15
N PRO A 161 -0.02 -1.14 12.29
CA PRO A 161 -0.38 -1.98 11.17
C PRO A 161 -1.56 -1.36 10.40
N ALA A 162 -1.77 -1.82 9.16
CA ALA A 162 -2.99 -1.50 8.45
C ALA A 162 -4.21 -2.17 9.13
N LEU A 163 -5.32 -1.44 9.13
CA LEU A 163 -6.65 -1.99 9.45
C LEU A 163 -7.27 -2.63 8.20
N SER A 164 -8.26 -3.49 8.37
CA SER A 164 -8.96 -4.15 7.25
C SER A 164 -9.80 -3.20 6.41
N LEU A 165 -10.10 -2.01 6.94
CA LEU A 165 -10.64 -0.86 6.21
C LEU A 165 -9.77 0.38 6.44
N PRO A 166 -9.80 1.38 5.53
CA PRO A 166 -9.17 2.66 5.80
C PRO A 166 -9.67 3.27 7.12
N HIS A 167 -8.76 3.81 7.93
CA HIS A 167 -9.01 4.32 9.29
C HIS A 167 -10.23 5.24 9.40
N LEU A 168 -10.43 6.11 8.40
CA LEU A 168 -11.58 7.03 8.32
C LEU A 168 -12.94 6.34 8.40
N PHE A 169 -13.09 5.11 7.91
CA PHE A 169 -14.34 4.37 8.01
C PHE A 169 -14.70 4.01 9.45
N TYR A 170 -13.73 3.87 10.35
CA TYR A 170 -14.00 3.55 11.76
C TYR A 170 -14.22 4.79 12.61
N ILE A 171 -13.51 5.89 12.32
CA ILE A 171 -13.52 7.11 13.16
C ILE A 171 -14.52 8.18 12.71
N PHE A 172 -15.05 8.10 11.48
CA PHE A 172 -16.03 9.05 10.98
C PHE A 172 -17.42 8.41 10.82
N PRO A 173 -18.39 8.70 11.73
CA PRO A 173 -19.67 7.99 11.78
C PRO A 173 -20.48 7.97 10.46
N PRO A 174 -20.54 9.04 9.64
CA PRO A 174 -21.25 8.99 8.37
C PRO A 174 -20.67 7.97 7.39
N LEU A 175 -19.35 7.81 7.33
CA LEU A 175 -18.72 6.80 6.48
C LEU A 175 -18.95 5.40 7.04
N TRP A 176 -18.87 5.21 8.37
CA TRP A 176 -19.18 3.93 9.00
C TRP A 176 -20.60 3.47 8.66
N LEU A 177 -21.60 4.35 8.81
CA LEU A 177 -23.00 4.05 8.52
C LEU A 177 -23.22 3.63 7.06
N ALA A 178 -22.41 4.15 6.12
CA ALA A 178 -22.49 3.79 4.71
C ALA A 178 -21.95 2.38 4.40
N VAL A 179 -21.05 1.83 5.24
CA VAL A 179 -20.34 0.57 4.94
C VAL A 179 -20.65 -0.57 5.90
N GLU A 180 -21.13 -0.29 7.12
CA GLU A 180 -21.26 -1.30 8.20
C GLU A 180 -22.00 -2.56 7.77
N ALA A 181 -23.18 -2.41 7.17
CA ALA A 181 -24.00 -3.56 6.78
C ALA A 181 -23.29 -4.45 5.75
N LYS A 182 -22.60 -3.84 4.77
CA LYS A 182 -21.83 -4.57 3.75
C LYS A 182 -20.57 -5.19 4.34
N TYR A 183 -19.94 -4.51 5.30
CA TYR A 183 -18.74 -5.03 5.96
C TYR A 183 -19.05 -6.28 6.79
N LYS A 184 -20.17 -6.28 7.53
CA LYS A 184 -20.66 -7.47 8.27
C LYS A 184 -20.88 -8.66 7.33
N VAL A 185 -21.50 -8.42 6.18
CA VAL A 185 -21.71 -9.46 5.15
C VAL A 185 -20.38 -9.97 4.61
N TYR A 186 -19.45 -9.09 4.30
CA TYR A 186 -18.12 -9.48 3.82
C TYR A 186 -17.37 -10.36 4.82
N ILE A 187 -17.26 -9.94 6.09
CA ILE A 187 -16.61 -10.71 7.16
C ILE A 187 -17.25 -12.10 7.27
N ALA A 188 -18.58 -12.17 7.38
CA ALA A 188 -19.29 -13.44 7.49
C ALA A 188 -19.09 -14.34 6.27
N THR A 189 -19.01 -13.76 5.07
CA THR A 189 -18.80 -14.51 3.82
C THR A 189 -17.41 -15.15 3.79
N VAL A 190 -16.35 -14.38 4.05
CA VAL A 190 -14.98 -14.92 3.99
C VAL A 190 -14.70 -15.92 5.11
N LEU A 191 -15.30 -15.75 6.29
CA LEU A 191 -15.23 -16.75 7.37
C LEU A 191 -15.93 -18.06 6.97
N GLN A 192 -17.12 -17.99 6.37
CA GLN A 192 -17.83 -19.19 5.90
C GLN A 192 -17.08 -19.90 4.77
N LEU A 193 -16.50 -19.15 3.83
CA LEU A 193 -15.63 -19.72 2.80
C LEU A 193 -14.39 -20.39 3.40
N ALA A 194 -13.93 -19.94 4.58
CA ALA A 194 -12.85 -20.55 5.34
C ALA A 194 -13.30 -21.74 6.23
N GLY A 195 -14.57 -22.14 6.15
CA GLY A 195 -15.10 -23.32 6.85
C GLY A 195 -15.81 -23.04 8.16
N TYR A 196 -16.04 -21.77 8.53
CA TYR A 196 -16.90 -21.45 9.68
C TYR A 196 -18.35 -21.81 9.37
N THR A 197 -19.07 -22.30 10.38
CA THR A 197 -20.54 -22.40 10.30
C THR A 197 -21.17 -21.00 10.23
N THR A 198 -22.42 -20.92 9.79
CA THR A 198 -23.17 -19.66 9.74
C THR A 198 -23.25 -19.01 11.13
N GLU A 199 -23.45 -19.82 12.17
CA GLU A 199 -23.53 -19.37 13.57
C GLU A 199 -22.19 -18.84 14.08
N GLU A 200 -21.09 -19.55 13.84
CA GLU A 200 -19.74 -19.10 14.24
C GLU A 200 -19.35 -17.81 13.53
N ALA A 201 -19.60 -17.73 12.22
CA ALA A 201 -19.33 -16.52 11.45
C ALA A 201 -20.15 -15.32 11.96
N ALA A 202 -21.44 -15.52 12.26
CA ALA A 202 -22.29 -14.48 12.82
C ALA A 202 -21.83 -13.99 14.20
N ALA A 203 -21.31 -14.89 15.04
CA ALA A 203 -20.76 -14.56 16.36
C ALA A 203 -19.40 -13.83 16.26
N ALA A 204 -18.57 -14.16 15.27
CA ALA A 204 -17.25 -13.55 15.05
C ALA A 204 -17.33 -12.10 14.56
N VAL A 205 -18.33 -11.77 13.73
CA VAL A 205 -18.51 -10.43 13.14
C VAL A 205 -18.47 -9.28 14.16
N PRO A 206 -19.27 -9.28 15.25
CA PRO A 206 -19.22 -8.20 16.23
C PRO A 206 -17.89 -8.14 17.00
N VAL A 207 -17.24 -9.27 17.26
CA VAL A 207 -15.92 -9.32 17.91
C VAL A 207 -14.88 -8.60 17.07
N ILE A 208 -14.80 -8.95 15.78
CA ILE A 208 -13.87 -8.36 14.81
C ILE A 208 -14.12 -6.85 14.69
N ILE A 209 -15.36 -6.44 14.43
CA ILE A 209 -15.69 -5.03 14.23
C ILE A 209 -15.42 -4.20 15.49
N SER A 210 -15.79 -4.70 16.67
CA SER A 210 -15.58 -3.99 17.93
C SER A 210 -14.10 -3.81 18.22
N PHE A 211 -13.30 -4.86 18.01
CA PHE A 211 -11.87 -4.78 18.21
C PHE A 211 -11.21 -3.80 17.24
N GLU A 212 -11.53 -3.88 15.94
CA GLU A 212 -10.97 -2.97 14.94
C GLU A 212 -11.35 -1.51 15.21
N LYS A 213 -12.58 -1.23 15.68
CA LYS A 213 -12.99 0.11 16.11
C LYS A 213 -12.18 0.60 17.30
N SER A 214 -11.98 -0.24 18.31
CA SER A 214 -11.15 0.10 19.47
C SER A 214 -9.70 0.37 19.07
N LEU A 215 -9.15 -0.45 18.17
CA LEU A 215 -7.80 -0.25 17.66
C LEU A 215 -7.70 1.04 16.83
N ALA A 216 -8.67 1.31 15.95
CA ALA A 216 -8.73 2.54 15.17
C ALA A 216 -8.84 3.79 16.05
N GLY A 217 -9.56 3.71 17.17
CA GLY A 217 -9.68 4.82 18.13
C GLY A 217 -8.40 5.15 18.88
N VAL A 218 -7.38 4.29 18.81
CA VAL A 218 -6.07 4.50 19.43
C VAL A 218 -4.93 4.67 18.42
N SER A 219 -5.18 4.40 17.14
CA SER A 219 -4.28 4.67 16.03
C SER A 219 -4.24 6.15 15.67
N LEU A 220 -3.08 6.59 15.19
CA LEU A 220 -2.93 7.89 14.56
C LEU A 220 -3.68 7.94 13.23
N SER A 221 -4.29 9.08 12.93
CA SER A 221 -4.75 9.39 11.58
C SER A 221 -3.56 9.55 10.64
N LYS A 222 -3.82 9.48 9.32
CA LYS A 222 -2.76 9.63 8.32
C LYS A 222 -2.01 10.97 8.43
N LEU A 223 -2.72 12.04 8.80
CA LEU A 223 -2.10 13.35 8.99
C LEU A 223 -1.17 13.35 10.20
N GLU A 224 -1.63 12.81 11.33
CA GLU A 224 -0.81 12.68 12.54
C GLU A 224 0.41 11.79 12.31
N GLU A 225 0.29 10.69 11.54
CA GLU A 225 1.44 9.87 11.15
C GLU A 225 2.47 10.68 10.33
N MET A 226 2.01 11.54 9.41
CA MET A 226 2.89 12.39 8.62
C MET A 226 3.58 13.47 9.46
N GLU A 227 2.85 14.08 10.40
CA GLU A 227 3.40 15.08 11.33
C GLU A 227 4.40 14.45 12.31
N ALA A 228 4.15 13.23 12.77
CA ALA A 228 5.05 12.50 13.68
C ALA A 228 6.41 12.19 13.03
N ILE A 229 6.47 11.92 11.72
CA ILE A 229 7.73 11.67 10.98
C ILE A 229 8.66 12.90 11.01
N ALA A 230 8.12 14.11 11.16
CA ALA A 230 8.94 15.32 11.29
C ALA A 230 9.63 15.44 12.66
N THR A 231 9.28 14.57 13.62
CA THR A 231 9.84 14.58 14.97
C THR A 231 10.94 13.52 15.12
N PRO A 232 11.95 13.75 15.99
CA PRO A 232 12.96 12.74 16.27
C PRO A 232 12.33 11.45 16.80
N TYR A 233 12.78 10.29 16.30
CA TYR A 233 12.30 9.00 16.78
C TYR A 233 12.84 8.69 18.19
N THR A 234 12.06 7.93 18.95
CA THR A 234 12.50 7.29 20.19
C THR A 234 13.00 5.88 19.88
N ALA A 235 14.26 5.58 20.23
CA ALA A 235 14.81 4.23 20.13
C ALA A 235 14.71 3.51 21.47
N LEU A 236 14.21 2.27 21.45
CA LEU A 236 14.19 1.37 22.61
C LEU A 236 14.85 0.05 22.22
N THR A 237 15.60 -0.53 23.16
CA THR A 237 16.26 -1.83 22.92
C THR A 237 15.23 -2.96 22.85
N PHE A 238 15.58 -4.09 22.23
CA PHE A 238 14.70 -5.27 22.20
C PHE A 238 14.27 -5.72 23.60
N HIS A 239 15.18 -5.69 24.57
CA HIS A 239 14.87 -6.00 25.96
C HIS A 239 13.87 -5.02 26.59
N GLN A 240 14.08 -3.71 26.41
CA GLN A 240 13.16 -2.69 26.92
C GLN A 240 11.77 -2.83 26.30
N LEU A 241 11.70 -3.15 25.02
CA LEU A 241 10.44 -3.36 24.30
C LEU A 241 9.71 -4.62 24.77
N ASP A 242 10.43 -5.71 25.04
CA ASP A 242 9.82 -6.92 25.57
C ASP A 242 9.29 -6.74 27.00
N GLN A 243 9.96 -5.92 27.81
CA GLN A 243 9.49 -5.55 29.15
C GLN A 243 8.25 -4.64 29.10
N LYS A 244 8.27 -3.63 28.21
CA LYS A 244 7.23 -2.58 28.19
C LYS A 244 6.00 -2.98 27.38
N TYR A 245 6.20 -3.68 26.27
CA TYR A 245 5.14 -4.07 25.33
C TYR A 245 5.27 -5.56 24.93
N PRO A 246 5.21 -6.50 25.92
CA PRO A 246 5.42 -7.92 25.68
C PRO A 246 4.45 -8.53 24.66
N LEU A 247 3.20 -8.03 24.59
CA LEU A 247 2.17 -8.57 23.71
C LEU A 247 2.23 -7.99 22.30
N VAL A 248 2.45 -6.67 22.14
CA VAL A 248 2.46 -6.02 20.83
C VAL A 248 3.81 -6.19 20.13
N ILE A 249 4.92 -5.83 20.80
CA ILE A 249 6.24 -5.74 20.16
C ILE A 249 7.13 -6.91 20.55
N GLY A 250 7.13 -7.30 21.83
CA GLY A 250 7.93 -8.41 22.34
C GLY A 250 7.59 -9.74 21.64
N SER A 251 6.31 -10.01 21.41
CA SER A 251 5.83 -11.17 20.66
C SER A 251 6.35 -11.19 19.22
N TRP A 252 6.32 -10.04 18.53
CA TRP A 252 6.85 -9.90 17.16
C TRP A 252 8.36 -10.11 17.11
N LEU A 253 9.10 -9.57 18.07
CA LEU A 253 10.56 -9.74 18.17
C LEU A 253 10.92 -11.22 18.37
N LYS A 254 10.24 -11.92 19.29
CA LYS A 254 10.40 -13.36 19.52
C LYS A 254 10.08 -14.18 18.27
N ALA A 255 8.96 -13.89 17.62
CA ALA A 255 8.52 -14.57 16.41
C ALA A 255 9.53 -14.44 15.26
N ASN A 256 10.25 -13.32 15.19
CA ASN A 256 11.24 -13.03 14.16
C ASN A 256 12.68 -13.33 14.59
N GLY A 257 12.87 -14.03 15.71
CA GLY A 257 14.16 -14.58 16.13
C GLY A 257 15.10 -13.58 16.81
N PHE A 258 14.61 -12.41 17.22
CA PHE A 258 15.41 -11.42 17.94
C PHE A 258 15.63 -11.84 19.40
N ASN A 259 16.83 -11.60 19.91
CA ASN A 259 17.15 -11.89 21.31
C ASN A 259 16.65 -10.76 22.22
N VAL A 260 15.55 -11.01 22.94
CA VAL A 260 14.94 -10.06 23.87
C VAL A 260 15.48 -10.16 25.31
N ARG A 261 16.32 -11.16 25.60
CA ARG A 261 16.83 -11.41 26.96
C ARG A 261 18.10 -10.66 27.28
N ASP A 262 18.81 -10.20 26.26
CA ASP A 262 20.08 -9.51 26.43
C ASP A 262 19.86 -8.05 26.83
N GLU A 263 20.15 -7.75 28.10
CA GLU A 263 20.13 -6.38 28.63
C GLU A 263 21.23 -5.50 28.00
N CYS A 264 22.30 -6.11 27.50
CA CYS A 264 23.47 -5.45 26.93
C CYS A 264 23.48 -5.49 25.39
N GLY A 265 22.29 -5.57 24.77
CA GLY A 265 22.09 -5.70 23.33
C GLY A 265 23.11 -4.92 22.49
N GLY A 266 23.47 -5.48 21.34
CA GLY A 266 24.43 -4.88 20.41
C GLY A 266 24.08 -3.44 20.03
N SER A 267 25.03 -2.71 19.45
CA SER A 267 24.87 -1.29 19.10
C SER A 267 23.70 -0.99 18.14
N ASN A 268 23.09 -2.02 17.54
CA ASN A 268 21.94 -1.93 16.64
C ASN A 268 20.70 -2.73 17.13
N ASP A 269 20.68 -3.18 18.39
CA ASP A 269 19.59 -4.01 18.94
C ASP A 269 18.44 -3.15 19.48
N TRP A 270 17.89 -2.30 18.60
CA TRP A 270 16.83 -1.35 18.94
C TRP A 270 15.79 -1.22 17.83
N VAL A 271 14.61 -0.71 18.19
CA VAL A 271 13.56 -0.31 17.27
C VAL A 271 13.21 1.16 17.51
N GLY A 272 13.13 1.93 16.42
CA GLY A 272 12.75 3.34 16.42
C GLY A 272 11.24 3.51 16.28
N PHE A 273 10.69 4.51 16.98
CA PHE A 273 9.27 4.86 16.95
C PHE A 273 9.11 6.37 16.88
N THR A 274 8.30 6.85 15.94
CA THR A 274 7.91 8.26 15.85
C THR A 274 6.82 8.61 16.86
N ASP A 275 5.99 7.63 17.27
CA ASP A 275 5.03 7.75 18.35
C ASP A 275 4.88 6.42 19.10
N LEU A 276 4.93 6.47 20.43
CA LEU A 276 4.74 5.30 21.31
C LEU A 276 3.28 5.11 21.79
N THR A 277 2.43 6.12 21.64
CA THR A 277 1.06 6.18 22.16
C THR A 277 0.18 5.05 21.63
N TYR A 278 0.28 4.77 20.33
CA TYR A 278 -0.43 3.64 19.73
C TYR A 278 -0.03 2.32 20.40
N PHE A 279 1.26 2.05 20.57
CA PHE A 279 1.76 0.79 21.11
C PHE A 279 1.38 0.61 22.57
N GLU A 280 1.42 1.67 23.38
CA GLU A 280 0.96 1.63 24.77
C GLU A 280 -0.53 1.29 24.88
N LYS A 281 -1.37 1.92 24.05
CA LYS A 281 -2.82 1.66 24.05
C LYS A 281 -3.16 0.30 23.44
N ALA A 282 -2.45 -0.12 22.41
CA ALA A 282 -2.61 -1.44 21.80
C ALA A 282 -2.22 -2.56 22.78
N GLU A 283 -1.14 -2.38 23.57
CA GLU A 283 -0.73 -3.32 24.61
C GLU A 283 -1.85 -3.51 25.66
N ALA A 284 -2.44 -2.41 26.12
CA ALA A 284 -3.57 -2.45 27.05
C ALA A 284 -4.81 -3.10 26.42
N LEU A 285 -5.10 -2.83 25.14
CA LEU A 285 -6.22 -3.43 24.41
C LEU A 285 -6.05 -4.94 24.27
N LEU A 286 -4.86 -5.41 23.88
CA LEU A 286 -4.56 -6.85 23.76
C LEU A 286 -4.61 -7.55 25.11
N THR A 287 -4.12 -6.92 26.17
CA THR A 287 -4.18 -7.46 27.55
C THR A 287 -5.62 -7.67 28.02
N ASN A 288 -6.52 -6.75 27.65
CA ASN A 288 -7.93 -6.78 28.07
C ASN A 288 -8.85 -7.58 27.14
N THR A 289 -8.34 -8.11 26.03
CA THR A 289 -9.11 -8.92 25.08
C THR A 289 -8.93 -10.40 25.41
N THR A 290 -10.02 -11.17 25.40
CA THR A 290 -9.95 -12.60 25.72
C THR A 290 -9.13 -13.36 24.67
N LEU A 291 -8.53 -14.49 25.06
CA LEU A 291 -7.76 -15.33 24.13
C LEU A 291 -8.61 -15.79 22.93
N ASP A 292 -9.88 -16.14 23.16
CA ASP A 292 -10.77 -16.63 22.11
C ASP A 292 -11.19 -15.51 21.13
N ASP A 293 -11.40 -14.29 21.64
CA ASP A 293 -11.64 -13.12 20.79
C ASP A 293 -10.40 -12.79 19.95
N LEU A 294 -9.22 -12.78 20.59
CA LEU A 294 -7.95 -12.56 19.88
C LEU A 294 -7.72 -13.62 18.80
N ARG A 295 -8.04 -14.89 19.07
CA ARG A 295 -7.93 -15.97 18.09
C ARG A 295 -8.82 -15.67 16.89
N THR A 296 -10.07 -15.28 17.12
CA THR A 296 -11.02 -14.87 16.08
C THR A 296 -10.48 -13.70 15.24
N ILE A 297 -9.88 -12.70 15.88
CA ILE A 297 -9.32 -11.53 15.21
C ILE A 297 -8.09 -11.89 14.36
N VAL A 298 -7.19 -12.72 14.87
CA VAL A 298 -5.98 -13.15 14.16
C VAL A 298 -6.34 -14.07 12.99
N GLU A 299 -7.27 -15.03 13.15
CA GLU A 299 -7.77 -15.85 12.04
C GLU A 299 -8.45 -14.98 10.96
N TYR A 300 -9.26 -13.99 11.35
CA TYR A 300 -9.84 -13.07 10.38
C TYR A 300 -8.79 -12.26 9.63
N LYS A 301 -7.75 -11.74 10.31
CA LYS A 301 -6.66 -11.00 9.65
C LYS A 301 -5.93 -11.86 8.62
N LEU A 302 -5.67 -13.13 8.95
CA LEU A 302 -5.11 -14.11 8.01
C LEU A 302 -6.02 -14.28 6.78
N ILE A 303 -7.30 -14.60 7.01
CA ILE A 303 -8.28 -14.84 5.94
C ILE A 303 -8.45 -13.59 5.06
N HIS A 304 -8.61 -12.42 5.67
CA HIS A 304 -8.79 -11.15 4.98
C HIS A 304 -7.60 -10.85 4.07
N ALA A 305 -6.37 -10.96 4.60
CA ALA A 305 -5.16 -10.66 3.85
C ALA A 305 -4.93 -11.65 2.69
N SER A 306 -5.34 -12.91 2.86
CA SER A 306 -5.23 -13.94 1.83
C SER A 306 -6.39 -13.95 0.83
N SER A 307 -7.49 -13.23 1.08
CA SER A 307 -8.74 -13.35 0.29
C SER A 307 -8.57 -13.10 -1.21
N THR A 308 -7.59 -12.29 -1.62
CA THR A 308 -7.34 -12.02 -3.05
C THR A 308 -6.54 -13.12 -3.75
N HIS A 309 -5.95 -14.07 -3.00
CA HIS A 309 -5.04 -15.11 -3.50
C HIS A 309 -5.57 -16.54 -3.34
N LEU A 310 -6.73 -16.72 -2.70
CA LEU A 310 -7.41 -18.00 -2.55
C LEU A 310 -8.29 -18.30 -3.79
N THR A 311 -9.40 -19.02 -3.59
CA THR A 311 -10.33 -19.39 -4.65
C THR A 311 -11.00 -18.17 -5.32
N PRO A 312 -11.58 -18.33 -6.52
CA PRO A 312 -12.36 -17.27 -7.17
C PRO A 312 -13.45 -16.69 -6.26
N GLU A 313 -14.11 -17.50 -5.44
CA GLU A 313 -15.18 -17.07 -4.52
C GLU A 313 -14.66 -16.08 -3.46
N PHE A 314 -13.47 -16.32 -2.90
CA PHE A 314 -12.84 -15.38 -1.96
C PHE A 314 -12.51 -14.05 -2.64
N ARG A 315 -11.94 -14.11 -3.85
CA ARG A 315 -11.61 -12.89 -4.62
C ARG A 315 -12.86 -12.09 -4.96
N THR A 316 -13.93 -12.75 -5.41
CA THR A 316 -15.21 -12.10 -5.70
C THR A 316 -15.86 -11.54 -4.43
N ALA A 317 -15.78 -12.24 -3.29
CA ALA A 317 -16.27 -11.71 -2.02
C ALA A 317 -15.50 -10.45 -1.60
N ASN A 318 -14.17 -10.46 -1.74
CA ASN A 318 -13.33 -9.29 -1.51
C ASN A 318 -13.67 -8.14 -2.44
N TRP A 319 -13.78 -8.38 -3.75
CA TRP A 319 -14.16 -7.36 -4.73
C TRP A 319 -15.54 -6.76 -4.45
N ASN A 320 -16.54 -7.59 -4.14
CA ASN A 320 -17.90 -7.15 -3.86
C ASN A 320 -17.99 -6.13 -2.71
N PHE A 321 -16.98 -6.11 -1.83
CA PHE A 321 -16.88 -5.12 -0.77
C PHE A 321 -15.74 -4.12 -1.01
N ILE A 322 -14.48 -4.55 -0.96
CA ILE A 322 -13.30 -3.70 -1.06
C ILE A 322 -13.17 -3.06 -2.45
N GLY A 323 -13.36 -3.84 -3.52
CA GLY A 323 -13.31 -3.34 -4.90
C GLY A 323 -14.40 -2.30 -5.18
N ARG A 324 -15.64 -2.58 -4.75
CA ARG A 324 -16.75 -1.62 -4.83
C ARG A 324 -16.52 -0.38 -3.96
N LEU A 325 -15.91 -0.54 -2.79
CA LEU A 325 -15.53 0.59 -1.93
C LEU A 325 -14.48 1.48 -2.60
N ALA A 326 -13.59 0.88 -3.38
CA ALA A 326 -12.62 1.59 -4.21
C ALA A 326 -13.24 2.21 -5.48
N GLY A 327 -14.54 2.02 -5.74
CA GLY A 327 -15.28 2.63 -6.85
C GLY A 327 -15.44 1.76 -8.10
N GLN A 328 -14.98 0.50 -8.06
CA GLN A 328 -15.08 -0.42 -9.20
C GLN A 328 -16.54 -0.87 -9.44
N GLN A 329 -16.98 -0.86 -10.69
CA GLN A 329 -18.33 -1.32 -11.07
C GLN A 329 -18.36 -2.81 -11.44
N VAL A 330 -17.24 -3.32 -11.98
CA VAL A 330 -17.03 -4.75 -12.29
C VAL A 330 -15.73 -5.26 -11.67
N GLU A 331 -15.64 -6.57 -11.44
CA GLU A 331 -14.42 -7.22 -10.95
C GLU A 331 -13.35 -7.18 -12.04
N PRO A 332 -12.12 -6.68 -11.75
CA PRO A 332 -11.02 -6.73 -12.72
C PRO A 332 -10.79 -8.16 -13.22
N THR A 333 -10.36 -8.32 -14.46
CA THR A 333 -10.07 -9.66 -15.00
C THR A 333 -8.94 -10.34 -14.21
N ARG A 334 -8.89 -11.67 -14.26
CA ARG A 334 -7.86 -12.44 -13.56
C ARG A 334 -6.47 -12.07 -14.09
N GLU A 335 -6.34 -11.91 -15.41
CA GLU A 335 -5.11 -11.51 -16.08
C GLU A 335 -4.61 -10.17 -15.55
N LYS A 336 -5.48 -9.13 -15.52
CA LYS A 336 -5.11 -7.80 -15.02
C LYS A 336 -4.64 -7.84 -13.56
N PHE A 337 -5.34 -8.61 -12.72
CA PHE A 337 -4.92 -8.84 -11.35
C PHE A 337 -3.56 -9.53 -11.27
N CYS A 338 -3.32 -10.57 -12.07
CA CYS A 338 -2.08 -11.32 -12.05
C CYS A 338 -0.88 -10.51 -12.58
N VAL A 339 -1.06 -9.66 -13.60
CA VAL A 339 -0.02 -8.72 -14.03
C VAL A 339 0.35 -7.79 -12.88
N ALA A 340 -0.65 -7.22 -12.19
CA ALA A 340 -0.40 -6.37 -11.03
C ALA A 340 0.28 -7.11 -9.86
N GLN A 341 0.01 -8.42 -9.66
CA GLN A 341 0.74 -9.21 -8.66
C GLN A 341 2.20 -9.43 -9.06
N VAL A 342 2.48 -9.73 -10.32
CA VAL A 342 3.88 -9.87 -10.80
C VAL A 342 4.64 -8.56 -10.60
N ASP A 343 4.06 -7.45 -11.03
CA ASP A 343 4.67 -6.12 -10.88
C ASP A 343 4.94 -5.77 -9.40
N LYS A 344 3.96 -6.04 -8.53
CA LYS A 344 4.11 -5.78 -7.09
C LYS A 344 5.16 -6.64 -6.41
N THR A 345 5.28 -7.93 -6.78
CA THR A 345 6.11 -8.89 -6.05
C THR A 345 7.51 -9.05 -6.65
N VAL A 346 7.61 -9.06 -7.98
CA VAL A 346 8.86 -9.26 -8.73
C VAL A 346 9.04 -8.21 -9.83
N GLY A 347 8.50 -7.01 -9.62
CA GLY A 347 8.56 -5.89 -10.57
C GLY A 347 9.96 -5.52 -11.02
N GLU A 348 10.97 -5.65 -10.15
CA GLU A 348 12.38 -5.40 -10.52
C GLU A 348 12.93 -6.40 -11.54
N LEU A 349 12.40 -7.63 -11.56
CA LEU A 349 12.74 -8.60 -12.60
C LEU A 349 11.96 -8.31 -13.88
N LEU A 350 10.69 -7.90 -13.75
CA LEU A 350 9.83 -7.53 -14.88
C LEU A 350 10.32 -6.25 -15.58
N SER A 351 10.84 -5.30 -14.81
CA SER A 351 11.27 -3.98 -15.28
C SER A 351 12.41 -4.05 -16.28
N GLN A 352 13.30 -5.04 -16.16
CA GLN A 352 14.41 -5.26 -17.11
C GLN A 352 13.88 -5.45 -18.53
N TYR A 353 12.89 -6.33 -18.70
CA TYR A 353 12.26 -6.58 -20.00
C TYR A 353 11.38 -5.40 -20.45
N PHE A 354 10.75 -4.69 -19.52
CA PHE A 354 10.00 -3.49 -19.85
C PHE A 354 10.92 -2.40 -20.42
N LEU A 355 12.07 -2.17 -19.80
CA LEU A 355 13.05 -1.17 -20.25
C LEU A 355 13.64 -1.53 -21.62
N GLU A 356 13.87 -2.80 -21.93
CA GLU A 356 14.31 -3.24 -23.28
C GLU A 356 13.33 -2.79 -24.39
N GLU A 357 12.04 -2.69 -24.07
CA GLU A 357 10.99 -2.34 -25.04
C GLU A 357 10.78 -0.82 -25.18
N VAL A 358 10.99 -0.03 -24.12
CA VAL A 358 10.61 1.40 -24.11
C VAL A 358 11.75 2.38 -23.79
N TRP A 359 12.89 1.91 -23.28
CA TRP A 359 13.96 2.76 -22.79
C TRP A 359 15.15 2.82 -23.75
N SER A 360 15.10 3.76 -24.69
CA SER A 360 16.19 3.97 -25.66
C SER A 360 17.33 4.82 -25.10
N ALA A 361 18.50 4.77 -25.75
CA ALA A 361 19.62 5.65 -25.40
C ALA A 361 19.28 7.14 -25.56
N ASP A 362 18.45 7.48 -26.54
CA ASP A 362 17.97 8.85 -26.76
C ASP A 362 17.04 9.28 -25.62
N THR A 363 16.09 8.41 -25.23
CA THR A 363 15.21 8.62 -24.06
C THR A 363 16.01 8.88 -22.78
N ALA A 364 17.03 8.05 -22.52
CA ALA A 364 17.91 8.21 -21.35
C ALA A 364 18.64 9.55 -21.37
N LYS A 365 19.18 9.93 -22.54
CA LYS A 365 19.88 11.21 -22.72
C LYS A 365 18.95 12.40 -22.53
N THR A 366 17.75 12.38 -23.12
CA THR A 366 16.76 13.46 -22.96
C THR A 366 16.32 13.61 -21.50
N ALA A 367 16.11 12.49 -20.79
CA ALA A 367 15.77 12.53 -19.37
C ALA A 367 16.91 13.14 -18.52
N ASP A 368 18.16 12.75 -18.77
CA ASP A 368 19.35 13.29 -18.09
C ASP A 368 19.53 14.80 -18.35
N GLU A 369 19.33 15.24 -19.60
CA GLU A 369 19.36 16.67 -19.95
C GLU A 369 18.25 17.46 -19.23
N LEU A 370 17.04 16.91 -19.13
CA LEU A 370 15.93 17.52 -18.39
C LEU A 370 16.26 17.65 -16.90
N VAL A 371 16.77 16.59 -16.27
CA VAL A 371 17.15 16.61 -14.84
C VAL A 371 18.21 17.68 -14.58
N LYS A 372 19.26 17.74 -15.41
CA LYS A 372 20.31 18.78 -15.30
C LYS A 372 19.77 20.19 -15.46
N ALA A 373 18.84 20.39 -16.41
CA ALA A 373 18.19 21.68 -16.61
C ALA A 373 17.36 22.10 -15.39
N LEU A 374 16.63 21.16 -14.78
CA LEU A 374 15.87 21.39 -13.56
C LEU A 374 16.80 21.72 -12.39
N GLU A 375 17.83 20.92 -12.13
CA GLU A 375 18.83 21.17 -11.08
C GLU A 375 19.48 22.55 -11.21
N SER A 376 19.86 22.93 -12.43
CA SER A 376 20.43 24.25 -12.73
C SER A 376 19.42 25.38 -12.45
N SER A 377 18.15 25.20 -12.84
CA SER A 377 17.10 26.19 -12.61
C SER A 377 16.84 26.37 -11.11
N PHE A 378 16.71 25.28 -10.35
CA PHE A 378 16.51 25.35 -8.90
C PHE A 378 17.70 25.99 -8.20
N SER A 379 18.93 25.62 -8.59
CA SER A 379 20.15 26.21 -8.02
C SER A 379 20.23 27.72 -8.24
N THR A 380 19.73 28.20 -9.39
CA THR A 380 19.70 29.64 -9.70
C THR A 380 18.58 30.37 -8.96
N GLY A 381 17.44 29.72 -8.69
CA GLY A 381 16.29 30.33 -8.02
C GLY A 381 16.35 30.36 -6.48
N ILE A 382 17.35 29.72 -5.87
CA ILE A 382 17.58 29.70 -4.40
C ILE A 382 18.45 30.89 -3.93
N THR A 383 18.83 31.81 -4.82
CA THR A 383 19.41 33.12 -4.46
C THR A 383 18.33 34.08 -3.97
#